data_AF-A0A9N8VW39-F1
#
_entry.id   AF-A0A9N8VW39-F1
#
_cell.length_a   1.000
_cell.length_b   1.000
_cell.length_c   1.000
_cell.angle_alpha   90.00
_cell.angle_beta   90.00
_cell.angle_gamma   90.00
#
_symmetry.space_group_name_H-M   'P 1'
#
loop_
_entity.id
_entity.type
_entity.pdbx_description
1 polymer ?
#
loop_
_entity_poly.entity_id
_entity_poly.type
_entity_poly.pdbx_seq_one_letter_code
_entity_poly.pdbx_strand_id
1 'polypeptide(L)'
;MPPKYKPNLPADLVLDAEQLMAFEEMGGRDVITFNRLGDNQSRLAYIQALVNIKKNEMEKSEFEFQAIYFVAYLAYLFNCS
;
A
#
# COMPACT_ATOMS: atom_id res chain seq x y z
N MET A 1 6.56 -26.04 -5.60
CA MET A 1 5.87 -24.73 -5.74
C MET A 1 5.43 -24.28 -4.36
N PRO A 2 5.72 -23.05 -3.92
CA PRO A 2 5.17 -22.55 -2.66
C PRO A 2 3.63 -22.52 -2.77
N PRO A 3 2.91 -22.80 -1.68
CA PRO A 3 1.45 -22.74 -1.68
C PRO A 3 0.99 -21.33 -2.08
N LYS A 4 0.09 -21.25 -3.07
CA LYS A 4 -0.60 -20.01 -3.42
C LYS A 4 -1.59 -19.71 -2.31
N TYR A 5 -1.17 -18.91 -1.32
CA TYR A 5 -2.07 -18.40 -0.30
C TYR A 5 -3.06 -17.45 -0.96
N LYS A 6 -4.36 -17.76 -0.89
CA LYS A 6 -5.43 -16.84 -1.29
C LYS A 6 -6.02 -16.20 -0.03
N PRO A 7 -6.23 -14.86 -0.01
CA PRO A 7 -6.90 -14.22 1.11
C PRO A 7 -8.38 -14.63 1.13
N ASN A 8 -8.88 -14.97 2.32
CA ASN A 8 -10.26 -15.45 2.50
C ASN A 8 -11.17 -14.31 2.96
N LEU A 9 -11.85 -13.66 2.02
CA LEU A 9 -12.80 -12.59 2.34
C LEU A 9 -14.10 -13.17 2.92
N PRO A 10 -14.48 -12.82 4.16
CA PRO A 10 -15.80 -13.15 4.71
C PRO A 10 -16.92 -12.56 3.85
N ALA A 11 -18.01 -13.30 3.67
CA ALA A 11 -19.15 -12.86 2.85
C ALA A 11 -19.87 -11.62 3.41
N ASP A 12 -19.73 -11.37 4.71
CA ASP A 12 -20.29 -10.23 5.42
C ASP A 12 -19.33 -9.04 5.53
N LEU A 13 -18.10 -9.17 5.03
CA LEU A 13 -17.12 -8.09 5.01
C LEU A 13 -17.21 -7.32 3.68
N VAL A 14 -17.85 -6.17 3.72
CA VAL A 14 -17.95 -5.26 2.57
C VAL A 14 -16.73 -4.34 2.56
N LEU A 15 -16.02 -4.31 1.43
CA LEU A 15 -14.86 -3.46 1.20
C LEU A 15 -15.22 -2.32 0.24
N ASP A 16 -14.66 -1.14 0.48
CA ASP A 16 -14.63 -0.09 -0.55
C ASP A 16 -13.60 -0.40 -1.65
N ALA A 17 -13.54 0.45 -2.68
CA ALA A 17 -12.66 0.22 -3.83
C ALA A 17 -11.16 0.21 -3.45
N GLU A 18 -10.71 1.08 -2.55
CA GLU A 18 -9.31 1.15 -2.14
C GLU A 18 -8.92 -0.06 -1.29
N GLN A 19 -9.81 -0.45 -0.39
CA GLN A 19 -9.69 -1.64 0.45
C GLN A 19 -9.68 -2.92 -0.39
N LEU A 20 -10.51 -3.00 -1.43
CA LEU A 20 -10.54 -4.14 -2.34
C LEU A 20 -9.22 -4.27 -3.12
N MET A 21 -8.70 -3.17 -3.68
CA MET A 21 -7.39 -3.19 -4.35
C MET A 21 -6.26 -3.60 -3.40
N ALA A 22 -6.24 -3.07 -2.17
CA ALA A 22 -5.27 -3.46 -1.16
C ALA A 22 -5.38 -4.94 -0.77
N PHE A 23 -6.60 -5.47 -0.73
CA PHE A 23 -6.87 -6.88 -0.46
C PHE A 23 -6.38 -7.80 -1.60
N GLU A 24 -6.63 -7.44 -2.86
CA GLU A 24 -6.22 -8.23 -4.03
C GLU A 24 -4.70 -8.26 -4.23
N GLU A 25 -4.01 -7.19 -3.84
CA GLU A 25 -2.56 -7.05 -3.95
C GLU A 25 -1.79 -7.59 -2.74
N MET A 26 -2.45 -8.28 -1.79
CA MET A 26 -1.79 -8.82 -0.61
C MET A 26 -0.65 -9.79 -0.96
N GLY A 27 0.51 -9.56 -0.34
CA GLY A 27 1.63 -10.50 -0.40
C GLY A 27 1.34 -11.77 0.41
N GLY A 28 2.10 -12.84 0.17
CA GLY A 28 1.88 -14.12 0.86
C GLY A 28 1.95 -14.03 2.40
N ARG A 29 2.76 -13.11 2.93
CA ARG A 29 2.81 -12.84 4.38
C ARG A 29 1.52 -12.18 4.87
N ASP A 30 1.01 -11.21 4.13
CA ASP A 30 -0.20 -10.45 4.50
C ASP A 30 -1.43 -11.33 4.44
N VAL A 31 -1.51 -12.22 3.44
CA VAL A 31 -2.57 -13.23 3.36
C VAL A 31 -2.58 -14.15 4.59
N ILE A 32 -1.41 -14.60 5.05
CA ILE A 32 -1.32 -15.46 6.25
C ILE A 32 -1.77 -14.68 7.49
N THR A 33 -1.31 -13.43 7.64
CA THR A 33 -1.70 -12.57 8.76
C THR A 33 -3.20 -12.32 8.75
N PHE A 34 -3.76 -11.90 7.61
CA PHE A 34 -5.18 -11.63 7.44
C PHE A 34 -6.05 -12.85 7.79
N ASN A 35 -5.68 -14.04 7.29
CA ASN A 35 -6.43 -15.27 7.55
C ASN A 35 -6.34 -15.73 9.03
N ARG A 36 -5.34 -15.26 9.80
CA ARG A 36 -5.23 -15.52 11.25
C ARG A 36 -6.10 -14.61 12.10
N LEU A 37 -6.61 -13.51 11.54
CA LEU A 37 -7.50 -12.60 12.25
C LEU A 37 -8.86 -13.26 12.42
N GLY A 38 -9.30 -13.39 13.67
CA GLY A 38 -10.50 -14.15 14.03
C GLY A 38 -11.81 -13.41 13.79
N ASP A 39 -11.79 -12.08 13.77
CA ASP A 39 -12.96 -11.23 13.66
C ASP A 39 -12.87 -10.26 12.47
N ASN A 40 -14.03 -9.81 12.02
CA ASN A 40 -14.16 -8.94 10.84
C ASN A 40 -13.64 -7.52 11.09
N GLN A 41 -13.69 -7.01 12.32
CA GLN A 41 -13.18 -5.67 12.63
C GLN A 41 -11.64 -5.64 12.50
N SER A 42 -10.96 -6.63 13.06
CA SER A 42 -9.51 -6.78 12.92
C SER A 42 -9.10 -6.94 11.46
N ARG A 43 -9.85 -7.72 10.68
CA ARG A 43 -9.62 -7.89 9.24
C ARG A 43 -9.76 -6.57 8.47
N LEU A 44 -10.81 -5.81 8.76
CA LEU A 44 -11.03 -4.51 8.14
C LEU A 44 -9.93 -3.52 8.52
N ALA A 45 -9.58 -3.45 9.81
CA ALA A 45 -8.51 -2.59 10.31
C ALA A 45 -7.15 -2.95 9.68
N TYR A 46 -6.89 -4.24 9.46
CA TYR A 46 -5.69 -4.69 8.76
C TYR A 46 -5.65 -4.24 7.30
N ILE A 47 -6.76 -4.41 6.55
CA ILE A 47 -6.87 -3.91 5.18
C ILE A 47 -6.69 -2.38 5.16
N GLN A 48 -7.30 -1.65 6.08
CA GLN A 48 -7.15 -0.20 6.19
C GLN A 48 -5.70 0.21 6.47
N ALA A 49 -4.97 -0.55 7.29
CA ALA A 49 -3.56 -0.32 7.52
C ALA A 49 -2.74 -0.50 6.24
N LEU A 50 -3.03 -1.53 5.44
CA LEU A 50 -2.38 -1.74 4.13
C LEU A 50 -2.67 -0.59 3.16
N VAL A 51 -3.90 -0.10 3.10
CA VAL A 51 -4.27 1.09 2.30
C VAL A 51 -3.44 2.30 2.72
N ASN A 52 -3.35 2.56 4.03
CA ASN A 52 -2.61 3.70 4.56
C ASN A 52 -1.09 3.59 4.29
N ILE A 53 -0.52 2.38 4.38
CA ILE A 53 0.89 2.15 4.04
C ILE A 53 1.14 2.51 2.57
N LYS A 54 0.30 2.03 1.64
CA LYS A 54 0.46 2.34 0.22
C LYS A 54 0.33 3.83 -0.08
N LYS A 55 -0.64 4.51 0.54
CA LYS A 55 -0.79 5.96 0.40
C LYS A 55 0.46 6.69 0.87
N ASN A 56 0.99 6.34 2.03
CA ASN A 56 2.22 6.94 2.55
C ASN A 56 3.43 6.66 1.66
N GLU A 57 3.53 5.46 1.07
CA GLU A 57 4.61 5.13 0.12
C GLU A 57 4.53 5.96 -1.17
N MET A 58 3.31 6.18 -1.70
CA MET A 58 3.09 7.04 -2.86
C MET A 58 3.44 8.50 -2.55
N GLU A 59 2.96 9.04 -1.42
CA GLU A 59 3.25 10.41 -0.98
C GLU A 59 4.75 10.63 -0.78
N LYS A 60 5.44 9.66 -0.18
CA LYS A 60 6.89 9.70 -0.01
C LYS A 60 7.60 9.72 -1.36
N SER A 61 7.18 8.87 -2.31
CA SER A 61 7.77 8.83 -3.65
C SER A 61 7.56 10.15 -4.40
N GLU A 62 6.39 10.77 -4.27
CA GLU A 62 6.11 12.08 -4.86
C GLU A 62 7.03 13.17 -4.28
N PHE A 63 7.18 13.19 -2.95
CA PHE A 63 8.10 14.12 -2.30
C PHE A 63 9.55 13.94 -2.76
N GLU A 64 10.03 12.69 -2.83
CA GLU A 64 11.39 12.38 -3.32
C GLU A 64 11.58 12.83 -4.76
N PHE A 65 10.58 12.63 -5.62
CA PHE A 65 10.60 13.07 -7.00
C PHE A 65 10.67 14.60 -7.10
N GLN A 66 9.83 15.33 -6.37
CA GLN A 66 9.86 16.79 -6.32
C GLN A 66 11.22 17.31 -5.84
N ALA A 67 11.82 16.69 -4.83
CA ALA A 67 13.14 17.05 -4.33
C ALA A 67 14.23 16.87 -5.40
N ILE A 68 14.21 15.77 -6.17
CA ILE A 68 15.15 15.54 -7.27
C ILE A 68 15.00 16.62 -8.34
N TYR A 69 13.76 16.96 -8.73
CA TYR A 69 13.51 18.03 -9.71
C TYR A 69 14.01 19.39 -9.23
N PHE A 70 13.79 19.71 -7.95
CA PHE A 70 14.28 20.95 -7.38
C PHE A 70 15.80 21.04 -7.39
N VAL A 71 16.51 19.97 -7.01
CA VAL A 71 17.98 19.92 -7.06
C VAL A 71 18.49 20.05 -8.50
N ALA A 72 17.86 19.35 -9.46
CA ALA A 72 18.20 19.44 -10.87
C ALA A 72 17.99 20.86 -11.42
N TYR A 73 16.91 21.53 -11.02
CA TYR A 73 16.61 22.91 -11.38
C TYR A 73 17.63 23.90 -10.82
N LEU A 74 18.01 23.77 -9.54
CA LEU A 74 19.07 24.58 -8.95
C LEU A 74 20.40 24.39 -9.70
N ALA A 75 20.78 23.14 -9.99
CA ALA A 75 22.00 22.83 -10.74
C ALA A 75 22.01 23.45 -12.16
N TYR A 76 20.85 23.50 -12.83
CA TYR A 76 20.70 24.21 -14.10
C TYR A 76 20.92 25.71 -13.96
N LEU A 77 20.29 26.36 -12.96
CA LEU A 77 20.45 27.79 -12.71
C LEU A 77 21.92 28.17 -12.45
N PHE A 78 22.64 27.38 -11.64
CA PHE A 78 24.06 27.64 -11.33
C PHE A 78 25.01 27.39 -12.51
N ASN A 79 24.64 26.57 -13.51
CA ASN A 79 25.47 26.31 -14.70
C ASN A 79 25.10 27.21 -15.90
N CYS A 80 23.92 27.83 -15.89
CA CYS A 80 23.50 28.81 -16.90
C CYS A 80 23.70 30.27 -16.45
N SER A 81 24.35 30.48 -15.31
CA SER A 81 24.88 31.77 -14.83
C SER A 81 26.34 31.93 -15.27
#